data_AF-A0A450ZPF9-F1
#
_entry.id   AF-A0A450ZPF9-F1
#
_cell.length_a   1.000
_cell.length_b   1.000
_cell.length_c   1.000
_cell.angle_alpha   90.00
_cell.angle_beta   90.00
_cell.angle_gamma   90.00
#
_symmetry.space_group_name_H-M   'P 1'
#
loop_
_entity.id
_entity.type
_entity.pdbx_description
1 polymer ?
#
loop_
_entity_poly.entity_id
_entity_poly.type
_entity_poly.pdbx_seq_one_letter_code
_entity_poly.pdbx_strand_id
1 'polypeptide(L)'
;MILGSMDEVFDEAGKVPVIVLAQSLGAHVISSYIWDASKPAKEVFAGIWTSSHDGVDSDRDDFRRMRTVERFYTTGCNIPLFVAGHKVIEPIEPAMDSFKWYNFFDEDDVLGWPLRPLSESYKKLVEDIPINAGGGVIGTVRTCQRFAPKPKGG
;
A
#
# COMPACT_ATOMS: atom_id res chain seq x y z
N MET A 1 -4.27 17.04 -2.58
CA MET A 1 -3.24 16.41 -1.71
C MET A 1 -3.94 15.43 -0.78
N ILE A 2 -3.31 14.30 -0.39
CA ILE A 2 -3.96 13.21 0.38
C ILE A 2 -4.77 13.74 1.58
N LEU A 3 -4.22 14.68 2.35
CA LEU A 3 -4.88 15.28 3.51
C LEU A 3 -6.27 15.86 3.18
N GLY A 4 -6.38 16.65 2.11
CA GLY A 4 -7.65 17.26 1.70
C GLY A 4 -8.64 16.23 1.14
N SER A 5 -8.16 15.20 0.44
CA SER A 5 -9.02 14.12 -0.02
C SER A 5 -9.59 13.31 1.16
N MET A 6 -8.82 13.13 2.24
CA MET A 6 -9.33 12.50 3.45
C MET A 6 -10.36 13.37 4.17
N ASP A 7 -10.25 14.70 4.08
CA ASP A 7 -11.30 15.60 4.59
C ASP A 7 -12.60 15.47 3.82
N GLU A 8 -12.54 15.48 2.49
CA GLU A 8 -13.70 15.32 1.62
C GLU A 8 -14.42 13.98 1.91
N VAL A 9 -13.66 12.88 2.03
CA VAL A 9 -14.22 11.58 2.37
C VAL A 9 -14.81 11.55 3.78
N PHE A 10 -14.16 12.19 4.75
CA PHE A 10 -14.70 12.27 6.12
C PHE A 10 -15.99 13.09 6.17
N ASP A 11 -16.08 14.19 5.41
CA ASP A 11 -17.29 15.01 5.33
C ASP A 11 -18.46 14.23 4.73
N GLU A 12 -18.18 13.36 3.75
CA GLU A 12 -19.21 12.56 3.08
C GLU A 12 -19.63 11.31 3.87
N ALA A 13 -18.66 10.58 4.45
CA ALA A 13 -18.88 9.25 4.99
C ALA A 13 -18.53 9.09 6.49
N GLY A 14 -17.85 10.07 7.09
CA GLY A 14 -17.33 9.98 8.46
C GLY A 14 -16.13 9.04 8.61
N LYS A 15 -15.87 8.60 9.84
CA LYS A 15 -14.76 7.70 10.20
C LYS A 15 -15.08 6.25 9.80
N VAL A 16 -14.85 5.92 8.53
CA VAL A 16 -15.09 4.58 7.96
C VAL A 16 -13.80 3.79 7.71
N PRO A 17 -13.85 2.45 7.61
CA PRO A 17 -12.70 1.67 7.14
C PRO A 17 -12.27 2.10 5.72
N VAL A 18 -10.96 2.27 5.53
CA VAL A 18 -10.37 2.72 4.26
C VAL A 18 -9.63 1.58 3.58
N ILE A 19 -9.83 1.47 2.26
CA ILE A 19 -9.04 0.59 1.39
C ILE A 19 -8.17 1.48 0.51
N VAL A 20 -6.85 1.25 0.55
CA VAL A 20 -5.88 1.96 -0.29
C VAL A 20 -5.47 1.06 -1.44
N LEU A 21 -5.59 1.56 -2.67
CA LEU A 21 -5.00 0.96 -3.86
C LEU A 21 -3.94 1.91 -4.40
N ALA A 22 -2.69 1.47 -4.45
CA ALA A 22 -1.58 2.28 -4.91
C ALA A 22 -0.76 1.55 -5.98
N GLN A 23 -0.26 2.32 -6.92
CA GLN A 23 0.52 1.81 -8.05
C GLN A 23 1.80 2.62 -8.18
N SER A 24 2.91 1.94 -8.48
CA SER A 24 4.22 2.56 -8.71
C SER A 24 4.59 3.55 -7.59
N LEU A 25 4.99 4.77 -7.95
CA LEU A 25 5.35 5.84 -7.02
C LEU A 25 4.26 6.16 -6.01
N GLY A 26 2.98 5.97 -6.36
CA GLY A 26 1.87 6.15 -5.44
C GLY A 26 1.99 5.27 -4.19
N ALA A 27 2.55 4.05 -4.34
CA ALA A 27 2.78 3.16 -3.21
C ALA A 27 3.82 3.72 -2.24
N HIS A 28 4.93 4.27 -2.74
CA HIS A 28 5.92 4.93 -1.91
C HIS A 28 5.35 6.19 -1.25
N VAL A 29 4.64 7.05 -2.02
CA VAL A 29 4.05 8.29 -1.49
C VAL A 29 3.08 8.02 -0.36
N ILE A 30 2.14 7.09 -0.52
CA ILE A 30 1.16 6.78 0.52
C ILE A 30 1.80 6.04 1.70
N SER A 31 2.80 5.18 1.47
CA SER A 31 3.54 4.52 2.53
C SER A 31 4.30 5.52 3.40
N SER A 32 4.99 6.49 2.80
CA SER A 32 5.67 7.57 3.52
C SER A 32 4.69 8.48 4.26
N TYR A 33 3.54 8.79 3.63
CA TYR A 33 2.47 9.55 4.28
C TYR A 33 1.96 8.88 5.56
N ILE A 34 1.69 7.57 5.51
CA ILE A 34 1.21 6.79 6.67
C ILE A 34 2.32 6.64 7.71
N TRP A 35 3.57 6.41 7.29
CA TRP A 35 4.71 6.34 8.19
C TRP A 35 4.87 7.63 9.00
N ASP A 36 4.93 8.79 8.35
CA ASP A 36 5.07 10.07 9.04
C ASP A 36 3.85 10.39 9.90
N ALA A 37 2.64 10.02 9.45
CA ALA A 37 1.41 10.18 10.22
C ALA A 37 1.40 9.36 11.52
N SER A 38 2.17 8.27 11.57
CA SER A 38 2.24 7.39 12.74
C SER A 38 3.13 7.95 13.85
N LYS A 39 4.08 8.82 13.49
CA LYS A 39 5.09 9.35 14.41
C LYS A 39 4.61 10.60 15.16
N PRO A 40 5.14 10.86 16.36
CA PRO A 40 4.96 12.14 17.04
C PRO A 40 5.49 13.30 16.17
N ALA A 41 4.82 14.45 16.17
CA ALA A 41 5.19 15.60 15.33
C ALA A 41 6.65 16.05 15.48
N LYS A 42 7.21 15.93 16.70
CA LYS A 42 8.62 16.25 17.01
C LYS A 42 9.64 15.31 16.34
N GLU A 43 9.23 14.13 15.88
CA GLU A 43 10.07 13.12 15.24
C GLU A 43 9.97 13.17 13.71
N VAL A 44 9.00 13.91 13.17
CA VAL A 44 8.85 14.13 11.74
C VAL A 44 9.77 15.28 11.32
N PHE A 45 10.70 15.02 10.41
CA PHE A 45 11.68 16.01 9.97
C PHE A 45 11.10 17.07 9.02
N ALA A 46 10.18 16.68 8.15
CA ALA A 46 9.60 17.53 7.12
C ALA A 46 8.19 17.08 6.72
N GLY A 47 7.41 17.97 6.11
CA GLY A 47 6.08 17.65 5.58
C GLY A 47 4.93 18.09 6.49
N ILE A 48 3.72 17.65 6.13
CA ILE A 48 2.47 18.12 6.74
C ILE A 48 2.29 17.69 8.20
N TRP A 49 3.04 16.68 8.65
CA TRP A 49 2.94 16.11 10.00
C TRP A 49 3.90 16.75 11.01
N THR A 50 4.65 17.77 10.60
CA THR A 50 5.61 18.51 11.45
C THR A 50 4.94 19.42 12.49
N SER A 51 3.72 19.87 12.21
CA SER A 51 2.92 20.72 13.10
C SER A 51 1.69 19.97 13.60
N SER A 52 1.25 20.31 14.81
CA SER A 52 -0.08 19.94 15.28
C SER A 52 -1.16 20.55 14.38
N HIS A 53 -2.18 19.79 14.04
CA HIS A 53 -3.35 20.28 13.32
C HIS A 53 -4.39 20.78 14.33
N ASP A 54 -4.10 21.91 14.97
CA ASP A 54 -4.95 22.48 16.02
C ASP A 54 -6.35 22.84 15.48
N GLY A 55 -7.38 22.65 16.31
CA GLY A 55 -8.79 22.96 15.95
C GLY A 55 -9.50 21.89 15.13
N VAL A 56 -8.88 20.72 14.94
CA VAL A 56 -9.45 19.56 14.25
C VAL A 56 -9.96 18.58 15.30
N ASP A 57 -11.18 18.06 15.11
CA ASP A 57 -11.72 17.01 15.97
C ASP A 57 -10.87 15.72 15.88
N SER A 58 -10.76 14.99 17.00
CA SER A 58 -9.88 13.81 17.10
C SER A 58 -10.22 12.72 16.09
N ASP A 59 -11.50 12.51 15.74
CA ASP A 59 -11.87 11.50 14.76
C ASP A 59 -11.44 11.87 13.35
N ARG A 60 -11.49 13.16 13.02
CA ARG A 60 -11.01 13.66 11.74
C ARG A 60 -9.49 13.60 11.66
N ASP A 61 -8.77 13.96 12.72
CA ASP A 61 -7.30 13.84 12.74
C ASP A 61 -6.86 12.37 12.60
N ASP A 62 -7.51 11.45 13.32
CA ASP A 62 -7.28 10.01 13.17
C ASP A 62 -7.53 9.54 11.73
N PHE A 63 -8.63 9.98 11.12
CA PHE A 63 -8.97 9.60 9.75
C PHE A 63 -7.94 10.11 8.73
N ARG A 64 -7.54 11.38 8.85
CA ARG A 64 -6.45 11.99 8.05
C ARG A 64 -5.14 11.22 8.21
N ARG A 65 -4.84 10.76 9.43
CA ARG A 65 -3.65 9.94 9.75
C ARG A 65 -3.76 8.49 9.29
N MET A 66 -4.77 8.14 8.50
CA MET A 66 -4.96 6.80 7.95
C MET A 66 -5.15 5.73 9.04
N ARG A 67 -5.65 6.11 10.23
CA ARG A 67 -5.84 5.18 11.35
C ARG A 67 -6.96 4.15 11.10
N THR A 68 -7.77 4.35 10.07
CA THR A 68 -8.84 3.43 9.67
C THR A 68 -8.52 2.62 8.41
N VAL A 69 -7.27 2.64 7.92
CA VAL A 69 -6.88 1.81 6.76
C VAL A 69 -6.91 0.34 7.14
N GLU A 70 -7.77 -0.43 6.49
CA GLU A 70 -7.95 -1.87 6.73
C GLU A 70 -7.23 -2.73 5.69
N ARG A 71 -7.09 -2.21 4.47
CA ARG A 71 -6.44 -2.92 3.37
C ARG A 71 -5.53 -1.98 2.61
N PHE A 72 -4.34 -2.46 2.30
CA PHE A 72 -3.39 -1.76 1.44
C PHE A 72 -2.96 -2.68 0.30
N TYR A 73 -3.35 -2.34 -0.92
CA TYR A 73 -3.00 -3.05 -2.13
C TYR A 73 -1.97 -2.24 -2.90
N THR A 74 -0.82 -2.86 -3.20
CA THR A 74 0.23 -2.24 -4.01
C THR A 74 0.46 -3.02 -5.30
N THR A 75 0.73 -2.31 -6.39
CA THR A 75 1.09 -2.88 -7.70
C THR A 75 2.31 -2.16 -8.27
N GLY A 76 3.25 -2.87 -8.89
CA GLY A 76 4.48 -2.28 -9.44
C GLY A 76 5.26 -1.47 -8.38
N CYS A 77 5.34 -2.00 -7.16
CA CYS A 77 5.77 -1.21 -6.00
C CYS A 77 7.27 -0.91 -6.01
N ASN A 78 7.61 0.38 -5.99
CA ASN A 78 8.99 0.88 -6.03
C ASN A 78 9.56 1.28 -4.65
N ILE A 79 8.86 0.95 -3.55
CA ILE A 79 9.36 1.14 -2.17
C ILE A 79 10.79 0.61 -2.01
N PRO A 80 11.14 -0.60 -2.48
CA PRO A 80 12.50 -1.14 -2.34
C PRO A 80 13.59 -0.21 -2.86
N LEU A 81 13.34 0.50 -3.97
CA LEU A 81 14.30 1.44 -4.56
C LEU A 81 14.56 2.64 -3.62
N PHE A 82 13.53 3.19 -3.01
CA PHE A 82 13.63 4.39 -2.17
C PHE A 82 14.19 4.09 -0.77
N VAL A 83 13.99 2.88 -0.25
CA VAL A 83 14.45 2.51 1.09
C VAL A 83 15.83 1.84 1.11
N ALA A 84 16.37 1.43 -0.05
CA ALA A 84 17.62 0.66 -0.14
C ALA A 84 18.85 1.35 0.51
N GLY A 85 18.84 2.69 0.62
CA GLY A 85 19.91 3.45 1.27
C GLY A 85 19.83 3.52 2.80
N HIS A 86 18.74 3.05 3.40
CA HIS A 86 18.54 3.13 4.84
C HIS A 86 19.25 2.01 5.59
N LYS A 87 19.83 2.32 6.75
CA LYS A 87 20.44 1.32 7.65
C LYS A 87 19.41 0.36 8.25
N VAL A 88 18.20 0.87 8.48
CA VAL A 88 17.07 0.15 9.07
C VAL A 88 15.88 0.37 8.14
N ILE A 89 15.31 -0.73 7.63
CA ILE A 89 14.19 -0.72 6.68
C ILE A 89 12.99 -1.37 7.36
N GLU A 90 11.97 -0.58 7.67
CA GLU A 90 10.76 -1.02 8.36
C GLU A 90 9.51 -0.57 7.59
N PRO A 91 8.42 -1.35 7.64
CA PRO A 91 7.16 -0.97 7.04
C PRO A 91 6.38 -0.02 7.96
N ILE A 92 5.32 0.58 7.42
CA ILE A 92 4.33 1.33 8.22
C ILE A 92 3.82 0.52 9.42
N GLU A 93 3.46 1.22 10.49
CA GLU A 93 2.81 0.63 11.66
C GLU A 93 1.29 0.62 11.46
N PRO A 94 0.65 -0.55 11.36
CA PRO A 94 -0.80 -0.61 11.22
C PRO A 94 -1.51 -0.09 12.48
N ALA A 95 -2.57 0.69 12.28
CA ALA A 95 -3.40 1.18 13.38
C ALA A 95 -4.50 0.18 13.81
N MET A 96 -4.77 -0.84 12.98
CA MET A 96 -5.81 -1.83 13.22
C MET A 96 -5.24 -3.24 13.15
N ASP A 97 -5.66 -4.11 14.08
CA ASP A 97 -5.28 -5.53 14.10
C ASP A 97 -5.77 -6.29 12.85
N SER A 98 -6.85 -5.81 12.23
CA SER A 98 -7.43 -6.38 11.01
C SER A 98 -6.71 -5.95 9.72
N PHE A 99 -5.71 -5.07 9.81
CA PHE A 99 -4.99 -4.55 8.64
C PHE A 99 -4.32 -5.67 7.83
N LYS A 100 -4.39 -5.57 6.49
CA LYS A 100 -3.63 -6.45 5.59
C LYS A 100 -3.01 -5.66 4.45
N TRP A 101 -1.74 -5.97 4.16
CA TRP A 101 -1.03 -5.44 3.01
C TRP A 101 -0.71 -6.54 2.01
N TYR A 102 -1.27 -6.40 0.81
CA TYR A 102 -0.99 -7.25 -0.34
C TYR A 102 -0.17 -6.49 -1.38
N ASN A 103 0.98 -7.03 -1.75
CA ASN A 103 1.83 -6.47 -2.80
C ASN A 103 1.84 -7.38 -4.02
N PHE A 104 1.20 -6.94 -5.10
CA PHE A 104 1.22 -7.63 -6.37
C PHE A 104 2.41 -7.13 -7.19
N PHE A 105 3.31 -8.03 -7.54
CA PHE A 105 4.54 -7.69 -8.26
C PHE A 105 4.74 -8.62 -9.45
N ASP A 106 5.34 -8.11 -10.51
CA ASP A 106 5.76 -8.91 -11.67
C ASP A 106 7.26 -9.14 -11.56
N GLU A 107 7.71 -10.38 -11.73
CA GLU A 107 9.14 -10.72 -11.70
C GLU A 107 9.93 -10.03 -12.82
N ASP A 108 9.26 -9.70 -13.93
CA ASP A 108 9.83 -8.98 -15.07
C ASP A 108 9.76 -7.45 -14.91
N ASP A 109 9.12 -6.92 -13.84
CA ASP A 109 9.09 -5.48 -13.56
C ASP A 109 10.38 -5.04 -12.85
N VAL A 110 11.24 -4.35 -13.60
CA VAL A 110 12.53 -3.84 -13.12
C VAL A 110 12.40 -2.85 -11.96
N LEU A 111 11.21 -2.28 -11.72
CA LEU A 111 10.94 -1.33 -10.64
C LEU A 111 9.89 -1.82 -9.63
N GLY A 112 9.28 -2.99 -9.86
CA GLY A 112 8.21 -3.56 -9.04
C GLY A 112 8.67 -4.79 -8.29
N TRP A 113 9.40 -4.60 -7.19
CA TRP A 113 10.02 -5.70 -6.44
C TRP A 113 9.17 -6.19 -5.26
N PRO A 114 9.40 -7.45 -4.81
CA PRO A 114 8.78 -7.95 -3.58
C PRO A 114 9.23 -7.14 -2.35
N LEU A 115 8.34 -6.95 -1.38
CA LEU A 115 8.61 -6.17 -0.17
C LEU A 115 9.07 -7.03 1.01
N ARG A 116 8.62 -8.28 1.11
CA ARG A 116 8.96 -9.20 2.21
C ARG A 116 10.47 -9.38 2.43
N PRO A 117 11.34 -9.41 1.40
CA PRO A 117 12.78 -9.56 1.59
C PRO A 117 13.47 -8.34 2.22
N LEU A 118 12.80 -7.19 2.32
CA LEU A 118 13.40 -5.96 2.84
C LEU A 118 13.80 -6.07 4.32
N SER A 119 12.99 -6.75 5.14
CA SER A 119 13.26 -7.00 6.55
C SER A 119 12.29 -8.01 7.15
N GLU A 120 12.59 -8.51 8.36
CA GLU A 120 11.68 -9.40 9.09
C GLU A 120 10.35 -8.72 9.48
N SER A 121 10.32 -7.38 9.62
CA SER A 121 9.07 -6.66 9.86
C SER A 121 8.20 -6.58 8.60
N TYR A 122 8.79 -6.31 7.42
CA TYR A 122 8.08 -6.42 6.14
C TYR A 122 7.54 -7.83 5.89
N LYS A 123 8.35 -8.86 6.17
CA LYS A 123 7.96 -10.27 6.01
C LYS A 123 6.75 -10.68 6.84
N LYS A 124 6.55 -10.06 8.02
CA LYS A 124 5.39 -10.31 8.89
C LYS A 124 4.15 -9.57 8.44
N LEU A 125 4.32 -8.41 7.80
CA LEU A 125 3.23 -7.50 7.50
C LEU A 125 2.68 -7.65 6.07
N VAL A 126 3.55 -7.96 5.11
CA VAL A 126 3.21 -7.93 3.68
C VAL A 126 3.07 -9.34 3.12
N GLU A 127 2.01 -9.54 2.35
CA GLU A 127 1.82 -10.69 1.49
C GLU A 127 2.20 -10.32 0.06
N ASP A 128 3.40 -10.71 -0.37
CA ASP A 128 3.83 -10.59 -1.77
C ASP A 128 3.16 -11.66 -2.63
N ILE A 129 2.51 -11.23 -3.71
CA ILE A 129 1.78 -12.07 -4.66
C ILE A 129 2.39 -11.85 -6.06
N PRO A 130 3.13 -12.83 -6.61
CA PRO A 130 3.66 -12.72 -7.96
C PRO A 130 2.51 -12.76 -8.98
N ILE A 131 2.56 -11.88 -9.96
CA ILE A 131 1.66 -11.82 -11.11
C ILE A 131 2.48 -11.81 -12.40
N ASN A 132 1.86 -12.20 -13.51
CA ASN A 132 2.46 -12.05 -14.83
C ASN A 132 1.63 -11.03 -15.62
N ALA A 133 2.12 -9.78 -15.67
CA ALA A 133 1.53 -8.71 -16.46
C ALA A 133 2.11 -8.68 -17.90
N GLY A 134 3.24 -9.36 -18.13
CA GLY A 134 3.95 -9.50 -19.41
C GLY A 134 3.28 -10.38 -20.49
N GLY A 135 1.99 -10.67 -20.40
CA GLY A 135 1.30 -11.53 -21.38
C GLY A 135 0.99 -10.87 -22.73
N GLY A 136 0.75 -9.56 -22.78
CA GLY A 136 0.18 -8.91 -23.97
C GLY A 136 -1.06 -9.64 -24.54
N VAL A 137 -1.45 -9.36 -25.78
CA VAL A 137 -2.58 -10.00 -26.46
C VAL A 137 -2.41 -11.54 -26.58
N ILE A 138 -1.18 -12.04 -26.51
CA ILE A 138 -0.84 -13.47 -26.63
C ILE A 138 -1.07 -14.23 -25.31
N GLY A 139 -0.93 -13.59 -24.17
CA GLY A 139 -1.17 -14.15 -22.84
C GLY A 139 -2.66 -14.45 -22.60
N THR A 140 -3.55 -13.56 -23.03
CA THR A 140 -5.01 -13.71 -22.92
C THR A 140 -5.55 -14.90 -23.74
N VAL A 141 -4.92 -15.20 -24.88
CA VAL A 141 -5.30 -16.36 -25.72
C VAL A 141 -4.86 -17.69 -25.09
N ARG A 142 -3.74 -17.71 -24.37
CA ARG A 142 -3.22 -18.92 -23.70
C ARG A 142 -3.96 -19.27 -22.41
N THR A 143 -4.45 -18.29 -21.66
CA THR A 143 -5.25 -18.53 -20.44
C THR A 143 -6.66 -19.04 -20.76
N CYS A 144 -7.30 -18.60 -21.85
CA CYS A 144 -8.60 -19.13 -22.26
C CYS A 144 -8.56 -20.64 -22.60
N GLN A 145 -7.45 -21.14 -23.16
CA GLN A 145 -7.30 -22.57 -23.48
C GLN A 145 -7.08 -23.48 -22.25
N ARG A 146 -6.70 -22.93 -21.09
CA ARG A 146 -6.50 -23.74 -19.87
C ARG A 146 -7.78 -23.96 -19.06
N PHE A 147 -8.86 -23.21 -19.31
CA PHE A 147 -10.15 -23.36 -18.64
C PHE A 147 -11.19 -24.13 -19.45
N ALA A 148 -10.84 -24.62 -20.65
CA ALA A 148 -11.72 -25.53 -21.37
C ALA A 148 -11.77 -26.89 -20.64
N PRO A 149 -12.96 -27.39 -20.24
CA PRO A 149 -13.07 -28.72 -19.65
C PRO A 149 -12.54 -29.76 -20.65
N LYS A 150 -11.67 -30.67 -20.17
CA LYS A 150 -11.19 -31.78 -21.00
C LYS A 150 -12.41 -32.54 -21.57
N PRO A 151 -12.46 -32.83 -22.88
CA PRO A 151 -13.51 -33.67 -23.42
C PRO A 151 -13.44 -35.03 -22.74
N LYS A 152 -14.57 -35.49 -22.20
CA LYS A 152 -14.73 -36.86 -21.72
C LYS A 152 -14.69 -37.77 -22.95
N GLY A 153 -13.53 -38.38 -23.20
CA GLY A 153 -13.39 -39.47 -24.16
C GLY A 153 -14.01 -40.75 -23.60
N GLY A 154 -14.77 -41.44 -24.44
CA GLY A 154 -15.48 -42.69 -24.14
C GLY A 154 -14.62 -43.94 -24.18
#